data_AF-A0A5N5QB57-F1
#
_entry.id   AF-A0A5N5QB57-F1
#
_cell.length_a   1.000
_cell.length_b   1.000
_cell.length_c   1.000
_cell.angle_alpha   90.00
_cell.angle_beta   90.00
_cell.angle_gamma   90.00
#
_symmetry.space_group_name_H-M   'P 1'
#
loop_
_entity.id
_entity.type
_entity.pdbx_description
1 polymer ?
#
loop_
_entity_poly.entity_id
_entity_poly.type
_entity_poly.pdbx_seq_one_letter_code
_entity_poly.pdbx_strand_id
1 'polypeptide(L)'
;MNIQHPQDGIPIGLNKLDIGTGANVRVRAYFENISKLFANVRDAADIHLESWADTRLYDARCSWFDPFVANHGHPGTFQWGTFSSSQLFAEQLPKISFPHSFNNPPNVIVWIRSLDVDKVNNPRVEALATDVTDHDFTLHLRTWGGTHVYDVTVDWIAVSRDNPSVRVGQFTATPDVFPSGLGEGKTGYTGRLDFGQAFGQPPRVVVGFNKIDAAKEKNLRIEANADKITNTGFEMVINSWGDSVIYGGGAAYIAFI
;
A
#
# COMPACT_ATOMS: atom_id res chain seq x y z
N MET A 1 16.44 -14.59 -11.01
CA MET A 1 15.65 -13.58 -10.28
C MET A 1 15.07 -14.31 -9.09
N ASN A 2 15.63 -14.13 -7.89
CA ASN A 2 15.18 -14.87 -6.71
C ASN A 2 13.86 -14.26 -6.26
N ILE A 3 12.79 -15.00 -6.45
CA ILE A 3 11.49 -14.72 -5.85
C ILE A 3 11.71 -14.82 -4.34
N GLN A 4 11.64 -13.69 -3.63
CA GLN A 4 11.64 -13.68 -2.17
C GLN A 4 10.29 -14.23 -1.72
N HIS A 5 10.24 -15.55 -1.59
CA HIS A 5 9.19 -16.25 -0.85
C HIS A 5 9.09 -15.66 0.56
N PRO A 6 7.88 -15.58 1.15
CA PRO A 6 7.72 -15.04 2.49
C PRO A 6 8.35 -15.98 3.51
N GLN A 7 9.45 -15.57 4.14
CA GLN A 7 9.75 -16.00 5.50
C GLN A 7 10.25 -14.80 6.31
N ASP A 8 9.56 -14.57 7.43
CA ASP A 8 9.87 -13.65 8.54
C ASP A 8 9.54 -12.16 8.38
N GLY A 9 8.41 -11.80 7.76
CA GLY A 9 7.92 -10.42 7.73
C GLY A 9 6.41 -10.26 7.86
N ILE A 10 5.99 -9.13 8.42
CA ILE A 10 4.61 -8.64 8.44
C ILE A 10 4.49 -7.64 7.27
N PRO A 11 3.52 -7.81 6.35
CA PRO A 11 3.38 -6.88 5.23
C PRO A 11 3.05 -5.45 5.72
N ILE A 12 3.69 -4.47 5.10
CA ILE A 12 3.66 -3.06 5.50
C ILE A 12 3.49 -2.14 4.30
N GLY A 13 2.73 -1.07 4.46
CA GLY A 13 2.46 -0.08 3.42
C GLY A 13 2.49 1.33 3.95
N LEU A 14 3.16 2.24 3.24
CA LEU A 14 3.12 3.67 3.52
C LEU A 14 1.69 4.18 3.30
N ASN A 15 1.18 5.01 4.22
CA ASN A 15 -0.14 5.62 4.10
C ASN A 15 -0.16 7.12 4.45
N LYS A 16 0.97 7.69 4.86
CA LYS A 16 1.17 9.13 4.95
C LYS A 16 2.60 9.49 4.60
N LEU A 17 2.77 10.57 3.84
CA LEU A 17 4.06 11.19 3.53
C LEU A 17 3.95 12.72 3.68
N ASP A 18 4.90 13.33 4.38
CA ASP A 18 5.24 14.75 4.31
C ASP A 18 6.74 14.88 4.05
N ILE A 19 7.09 15.07 2.77
CA ILE A 19 8.47 15.10 2.29
C ILE A 19 8.74 16.46 1.63
N GLY A 20 9.87 17.08 1.98
CA GLY A 20 10.30 18.34 1.40
C GLY A 20 10.57 18.27 -0.10
N THR A 21 10.38 19.37 -0.81
CA THR A 21 10.81 19.50 -2.22
C THR A 21 12.32 19.77 -2.33
N GLY A 22 12.88 19.63 -3.54
CA GLY A 22 14.28 19.96 -3.86
C GLY A 22 15.28 18.80 -3.73
N ALA A 23 14.84 17.66 -3.21
CA ALA A 23 15.57 16.39 -3.10
C ALA A 23 14.72 15.26 -3.67
N ASN A 24 15.31 14.09 -3.88
CA ASN A 24 14.56 12.91 -4.32
C ASN A 24 13.54 12.51 -3.25
N VAL A 25 12.44 11.89 -3.68
CA VAL A 25 11.47 11.29 -2.76
C VAL A 25 12.01 9.92 -2.34
N ARG A 26 12.65 9.89 -1.16
CA ARG A 26 13.25 8.69 -0.59
C ARG A 26 12.67 8.37 0.78
N VAL A 27 11.94 7.28 0.86
CA VAL A 27 11.28 6.86 2.10
C VAL A 27 11.09 5.36 2.09
N ARG A 28 11.24 4.72 3.25
CA ARG A 28 10.93 3.30 3.43
C ARG A 28 10.28 3.02 4.77
N ALA A 29 9.35 2.07 4.75
CA ALA A 29 8.76 1.43 5.92
C ALA A 29 9.24 -0.02 6.01
N TYR A 30 9.69 -0.45 7.18
CA TYR A 30 10.09 -1.84 7.42
C TYR A 30 10.12 -2.18 8.92
N PHE A 31 10.17 -3.48 9.21
CA PHE A 31 10.32 -4.01 10.57
C PHE A 31 11.77 -4.42 10.84
N GLU A 32 12.23 -4.20 12.08
CA GLU A 32 13.43 -4.82 12.65
C GLU A 32 13.08 -5.54 13.97
N ASN A 33 14.01 -6.37 14.47
CA ASN A 33 13.92 -7.01 15.78
C ASN A 33 12.61 -7.77 16.05
N ILE A 34 12.05 -8.45 15.04
CA ILE A 34 10.83 -9.25 15.19
C ILE A 34 11.12 -10.43 16.11
N SER A 35 10.71 -10.35 17.38
CA SER A 35 10.93 -11.40 18.36
C SER A 35 9.77 -12.40 18.34
N LYS A 36 10.00 -13.61 17.81
CA LYS A 36 9.10 -14.77 18.03
C LYS A 36 9.42 -15.41 19.39
N LEU A 37 9.01 -14.77 20.49
CA LEU A 37 9.27 -15.31 21.81
C LEU A 37 8.11 -16.22 22.23
N PHE A 38 8.35 -17.53 22.19
CA PHE A 38 7.40 -18.53 22.62
C PHE A 38 6.97 -18.32 24.09
N ALA A 39 5.66 -18.45 24.26
CA ALA A 39 4.91 -18.81 25.45
C ALA A 39 4.51 -17.75 26.50
N ASN A 40 5.19 -16.60 26.72
CA ASN A 40 4.77 -15.72 27.85
C ASN A 40 5.03 -14.20 27.75
N VAL A 41 5.39 -13.62 26.61
CA VAL A 41 5.50 -12.14 26.45
C VAL A 41 5.01 -11.74 25.04
N ARG A 42 4.39 -10.55 24.95
CA ARG A 42 3.82 -9.95 23.72
C ARG A 42 4.83 -9.97 22.57
N ASP A 43 4.37 -10.28 21.37
CA ASP A 43 5.14 -10.07 20.14
C ASP A 43 5.62 -8.61 20.10
N ALA A 44 6.92 -8.43 19.89
CA ALA A 44 7.54 -7.13 19.77
C ALA A 44 8.29 -7.06 18.43
N ALA A 45 8.15 -5.91 17.77
CA ALA A 45 8.89 -5.57 16.57
C ALA A 45 9.11 -4.05 16.58
N ASP A 46 10.27 -3.62 16.09
CA ASP A 46 10.55 -2.21 15.86
C ASP A 46 10.05 -1.84 14.47
N ILE A 47 9.28 -0.76 14.37
CA ILE A 47 8.77 -0.23 13.10
C ILE A 47 9.60 0.99 12.72
N HIS A 48 10.23 0.93 11.56
CA HIS A 48 11.06 2.01 11.04
C HIS A 48 10.35 2.72 9.90
N LEU A 49 10.35 4.05 9.96
CA LEU A 49 9.93 4.98 8.91
C LEU A 49 11.03 5.99 8.73
N GLU A 50 11.75 5.91 7.62
CA GLU A 50 12.96 6.71 7.44
C GLU A 50 13.19 7.15 6.00
N SER A 51 13.92 8.25 5.87
CA SER A 51 14.49 8.75 4.63
C SER A 51 16.01 8.69 4.68
N TRP A 52 16.66 8.88 3.54
CA TRP A 52 18.12 8.90 3.45
C TRP A 52 18.63 9.98 2.50
N ALA A 53 19.95 10.17 2.53
CA ALA A 53 20.67 11.19 1.75
C ALA A 53 20.14 12.62 2.01
N ASP A 54 19.76 13.36 0.96
CA ASP A 54 19.30 14.74 1.03
C ASP A 54 17.80 14.89 1.25
N THR A 55 17.06 13.79 1.40
CA THR A 55 15.60 13.81 1.59
C THR A 55 15.22 14.25 2.99
N ARG A 56 14.48 15.36 3.09
CA ARG A 56 13.90 15.85 4.34
C ARG A 56 12.50 15.26 4.56
N LEU A 57 12.40 14.30 5.47
CA LEU A 57 11.15 13.70 5.92
C LEU A 57 10.61 14.45 7.16
N TYR A 58 9.44 15.06 7.03
CA TYR A 58 8.78 15.78 8.13
C TYR A 58 7.82 14.88 8.90
N ASP A 59 7.11 13.99 8.20
CA ASP A 59 6.17 13.03 8.77
C ASP A 59 6.01 11.84 7.81
N ALA A 60 5.83 10.65 8.36
CA ALA A 60 5.42 9.47 7.61
C ALA A 60 4.59 8.56 8.53
N ARG A 61 3.71 7.78 7.91
CA ARG A 61 2.97 6.71 8.58
C ARG A 61 2.94 5.48 7.69
N CYS A 62 2.71 4.35 8.33
CA CYS A 62 2.45 3.08 7.67
C CYS A 62 1.29 2.35 8.33
N SER A 63 0.65 1.49 7.54
CA SER A 63 -0.20 0.41 8.00
C SER A 63 0.56 -0.91 7.89
N TRP A 64 0.27 -1.84 8.79
CA TRP A 64 0.68 -3.23 8.65
C TRP A 64 -0.51 -4.15 8.89
N PHE A 65 -0.41 -5.38 8.40
CA PHE A 65 -1.40 -6.41 8.64
C PHE A 65 -0.70 -7.66 9.14
N ASP A 66 -1.07 -8.13 10.34
CA ASP A 66 -0.56 -9.38 10.88
C ASP A 66 -1.49 -10.54 10.48
N PRO A 67 -1.13 -11.31 9.44
CA PRO A 67 -1.95 -12.44 9.01
C PRO A 67 -1.97 -13.56 10.05
N PHE A 68 -1.01 -13.66 10.97
CA PHE A 68 -0.97 -14.73 11.97
C PHE A 68 -2.06 -14.55 13.02
N VAL A 69 -2.35 -13.30 13.41
CA VAL A 69 -3.44 -12.96 14.33
C VAL A 69 -4.79 -13.08 13.62
N ALA A 70 -4.89 -12.62 12.36
CA ALA A 70 -6.13 -12.66 11.60
C ALA A 70 -6.52 -14.08 11.13
N ASN A 71 -5.59 -15.05 11.16
CA ASN A 71 -5.84 -16.35 10.57
C ASN A 71 -6.80 -17.24 11.37
N HIS A 72 -6.97 -17.04 12.69
CA HIS A 72 -7.86 -17.84 13.57
C HIS A 72 -7.96 -19.36 13.25
N GLY A 73 -6.91 -20.00 12.74
CA GLY A 73 -6.93 -21.42 12.34
C GLY A 73 -7.35 -21.74 10.90
N HIS A 74 -7.26 -20.83 9.93
CA HIS A 74 -7.53 -21.06 8.50
C HIS A 74 -6.25 -21.10 7.63
N PRO A 75 -5.39 -22.11 7.79
CA PRO A 75 -4.16 -22.22 6.99
C PRO A 75 -4.47 -22.17 5.50
N GLY A 76 -3.68 -21.40 4.73
CA GLY A 76 -3.82 -21.28 3.28
C GLY A 76 -4.77 -20.18 2.78
N THR A 77 -5.40 -19.40 3.66
CA THR A 77 -6.28 -18.28 3.24
C THR A 77 -5.54 -16.96 2.98
N PHE A 78 -4.26 -16.88 3.35
CA PHE A 78 -3.38 -15.73 3.13
C PHE A 78 -2.05 -16.16 2.56
N GLN A 79 -1.54 -15.41 1.60
CA GLN A 79 -0.15 -15.47 1.15
C GLN A 79 0.31 -14.03 0.88
N TRP A 80 1.57 -13.72 1.17
CA TRP A 80 2.11 -12.38 0.95
C TRP A 80 3.58 -12.49 0.56
N GLY A 81 4.16 -11.36 0.15
CA GLY A 81 5.58 -11.28 -0.15
C GLY A 81 5.98 -9.88 -0.58
N THR A 82 7.25 -9.73 -0.91
CA THR A 82 7.85 -8.43 -1.24
C THR A 82 8.47 -8.49 -2.63
N PHE A 83 8.36 -7.39 -3.37
CA PHE A 83 9.03 -7.22 -4.66
C PHE A 83 9.66 -5.83 -4.77
N SER A 84 10.96 -5.77 -5.06
CA SER A 84 11.71 -4.55 -5.36
C SER A 84 12.00 -4.45 -6.85
N SER A 85 11.73 -3.30 -7.46
CA SER A 85 12.05 -3.08 -8.88
C SER A 85 13.55 -3.19 -9.16
N SER A 86 14.41 -2.90 -8.16
CA SER A 86 15.88 -3.08 -8.14
C SER A 86 16.67 -2.31 -9.21
N GLN A 87 15.99 -1.65 -10.13
CA GLN A 87 16.55 -0.85 -11.22
C GLN A 87 15.53 0.18 -11.70
N LEU A 88 16.01 1.16 -12.46
CA LEU A 88 15.19 2.13 -13.17
C LEU A 88 14.17 1.42 -14.06
N PHE A 89 12.93 1.91 -14.05
CA PHE A 89 11.87 1.39 -14.91
C PHE A 89 10.93 2.50 -15.38
N ALA A 90 10.38 2.32 -16.57
CA ALA A 90 9.14 2.98 -16.99
C ALA A 90 7.94 2.08 -16.64
N GLU A 91 8.08 0.79 -16.90
CA GLU A 91 7.11 -0.26 -16.60
C GLU A 91 7.83 -1.58 -16.30
N GLN A 92 7.32 -2.35 -15.35
CA GLN A 92 7.67 -3.74 -15.11
C GLN A 92 6.39 -4.55 -14.91
N LEU A 93 6.34 -5.76 -15.49
CA LEU A 93 5.23 -6.71 -15.39
C LEU A 93 5.71 -8.09 -14.87
N PRO A 94 6.42 -8.18 -13.73
CA PRO A 94 6.84 -9.47 -13.20
C PRO A 94 5.65 -10.34 -12.86
N LYS A 95 5.75 -11.62 -13.24
CA LYS A 95 4.81 -12.66 -12.82
C LYS A 95 5.21 -13.18 -11.45
N ILE A 96 4.29 -13.11 -10.48
CA ILE A 96 4.52 -13.52 -9.10
C ILE A 96 3.71 -14.78 -8.83
N SER A 97 4.39 -15.90 -8.60
CA SER A 97 3.75 -17.16 -8.22
C SER A 97 3.45 -17.20 -6.73
N PHE A 98 2.27 -17.69 -6.38
CA PHE A 98 1.94 -17.99 -4.99
C PHE A 98 2.74 -19.20 -4.50
N PRO A 99 3.28 -19.19 -3.27
CA PRO A 99 3.88 -20.37 -2.65
C PRO A 99 3.00 -21.64 -2.74
N HIS A 100 1.69 -21.48 -2.65
CA HIS A 100 0.69 -22.52 -2.83
C HIS A 100 -0.47 -22.01 -3.70
N SER A 101 -1.06 -22.86 -4.55
CA SER A 101 -2.26 -22.48 -5.28
C SER A 101 -3.46 -22.31 -4.34
N PHE A 102 -4.31 -21.35 -4.63
CA PHE A 102 -5.64 -21.21 -4.02
C PHE A 102 -6.66 -22.11 -4.74
N ASN A 103 -7.83 -22.32 -4.14
CA ASN A 103 -8.92 -23.07 -4.79
C ASN A 103 -9.60 -22.27 -5.92
N ASN A 104 -9.54 -20.95 -5.84
CA ASN A 104 -10.05 -19.99 -6.82
C ASN A 104 -9.10 -18.79 -6.83
N PRO A 105 -9.07 -17.97 -7.90
CA PRO A 105 -8.29 -16.74 -7.90
C PRO A 105 -8.55 -15.89 -6.64
N PRO A 106 -7.51 -15.59 -5.83
CA PRO A 106 -7.64 -14.79 -4.62
C PRO A 106 -7.86 -13.32 -4.97
N ASN A 107 -8.22 -12.51 -3.97
CA ASN A 107 -8.11 -11.06 -4.09
C ASN A 107 -6.68 -10.65 -3.71
N VAL A 108 -5.98 -9.95 -4.61
CA VAL A 108 -4.60 -9.49 -4.38
C VAL A 108 -4.58 -7.98 -4.29
N ILE A 109 -3.94 -7.46 -3.25
CA ILE A 109 -3.62 -6.03 -3.13
C ILE A 109 -2.11 -5.84 -3.09
N VAL A 110 -1.69 -4.62 -3.39
CA VAL A 110 -0.29 -4.19 -3.38
C VAL A 110 -0.18 -2.90 -2.57
N TRP A 111 0.82 -2.84 -1.69
CA TRP A 111 1.17 -1.67 -0.91
C TRP A 111 2.59 -1.23 -1.21
N ILE A 112 2.79 0.06 -1.46
CA ILE A 112 4.11 0.67 -1.58
C ILE A 112 4.72 0.75 -0.19
N ARG A 113 5.85 0.04 0.01
CA ARG A 113 6.63 0.09 1.26
C ARG A 113 7.83 1.03 1.16
N SER A 114 8.38 1.22 -0.04
CA SER A 114 9.58 2.04 -0.26
C SER A 114 9.55 2.73 -1.61
N LEU A 115 10.10 3.95 -1.65
CA LEU A 115 10.24 4.77 -2.85
C LEU A 115 11.64 5.39 -2.89
N ASP A 116 12.26 5.39 -4.07
CA ASP A 116 13.38 6.26 -4.44
C ASP A 116 13.07 6.87 -5.82
N VAL A 117 12.49 8.07 -5.82
CA VAL A 117 12.05 8.76 -7.03
C VAL A 117 12.87 10.04 -7.21
N ASP A 118 13.41 10.22 -8.41
CA ASP A 118 14.19 11.39 -8.78
C ASP A 118 13.38 12.69 -8.67
N LYS A 119 14.05 13.78 -8.31
CA LYS A 119 13.43 15.09 -8.08
C LYS A 119 13.14 15.90 -9.34
N VAL A 120 13.70 15.54 -10.50
CA VAL A 120 13.62 16.36 -11.71
C VAL A 120 12.18 16.45 -12.21
N ASN A 121 11.41 15.38 -12.08
CA ASN A 121 10.03 15.26 -12.54
C ASN A 121 9.08 14.96 -11.38
N ASN A 122 7.78 15.09 -11.64
CA ASN A 122 6.71 14.83 -10.67
C ASN A 122 6.79 13.40 -10.14
N PRO A 123 6.73 13.17 -8.81
CA PRO A 123 6.73 11.82 -8.26
C PRO A 123 5.46 11.08 -8.68
N ARG A 124 5.65 10.09 -9.57
CA ARG A 124 4.60 9.28 -10.17
C ARG A 124 4.96 7.81 -10.10
N VAL A 125 4.19 7.05 -9.34
CA VAL A 125 4.37 5.60 -9.21
C VAL A 125 2.99 4.98 -9.07
N GLU A 126 2.77 3.85 -9.74
CA GLU A 126 1.61 2.99 -9.53
C GLU A 126 2.04 1.53 -9.49
N ALA A 127 1.42 0.77 -8.58
CA ALA A 127 1.62 -0.65 -8.39
C ALA A 127 0.25 -1.34 -8.26
N LEU A 128 -0.04 -2.30 -9.14
CA LEU A 128 -1.31 -3.03 -9.16
C LEU A 128 -1.07 -4.52 -9.33
N ALA A 129 -1.98 -5.34 -8.81
CA ALA A 129 -2.06 -6.74 -9.21
C ALA A 129 -3.07 -6.88 -10.36
N THR A 130 -2.65 -7.51 -11.45
CA THR A 130 -3.48 -7.82 -12.63
C THR A 130 -3.38 -9.30 -12.96
N ASP A 131 -4.24 -9.79 -13.85
CA ASP A 131 -4.20 -11.16 -14.38
C ASP A 131 -4.10 -12.23 -13.29
N VAL A 132 -4.88 -12.05 -12.22
CA VAL A 132 -4.85 -12.94 -11.04
C VAL A 132 -5.46 -14.29 -11.40
N THR A 133 -4.66 -15.35 -11.26
CA THR A 133 -5.08 -16.75 -11.36
C THR A 133 -5.09 -17.38 -9.97
N ASP A 134 -5.37 -18.68 -9.89
CA ASP A 134 -5.28 -19.45 -8.65
C ASP A 134 -3.84 -19.75 -8.20
N HIS A 135 -2.84 -19.58 -9.07
CA HIS A 135 -1.44 -19.93 -8.79
C HIS A 135 -0.46 -18.76 -8.95
N ASP A 136 -0.89 -17.65 -9.55
CA ASP A 136 -0.06 -16.45 -9.73
C ASP A 136 -0.87 -15.18 -10.02
N PHE A 137 -0.15 -14.06 -10.14
CA PHE A 137 -0.65 -12.81 -10.69
C PHE A 137 0.47 -12.05 -11.41
N THR A 138 0.11 -11.07 -12.23
CA THR A 138 1.05 -10.09 -12.79
C THR A 138 1.11 -8.88 -11.86
N LEU A 139 2.28 -8.56 -11.32
CA LEU A 139 2.48 -7.29 -10.63
C LEU A 139 2.80 -6.22 -11.68
N HIS A 140 1.94 -5.22 -11.82
CA HIS A 140 2.11 -4.10 -12.72
C HIS A 140 2.71 -2.91 -11.96
N LEU A 141 4.00 -2.66 -12.15
CA LEU A 141 4.68 -1.45 -11.69
C LEU A 141 4.83 -0.50 -12.87
N ARG A 142 4.41 0.75 -12.72
CA ARG A 142 4.59 1.76 -13.77
C ARG A 142 4.83 3.16 -13.25
N THR A 143 5.46 3.96 -14.08
CA THR A 143 5.62 5.40 -13.92
C THR A 143 5.34 6.10 -15.25
N TRP A 144 5.12 7.42 -15.23
CA TRP A 144 4.76 8.20 -16.42
C TRP A 144 5.24 9.65 -16.33
N GLY A 145 5.13 10.36 -17.45
CA GLY A 145 5.44 11.79 -17.55
C GLY A 145 6.92 12.11 -17.29
N GLY A 146 7.83 11.24 -17.75
CA GLY A 146 9.28 11.42 -17.65
C GLY A 146 9.89 11.15 -16.27
N THR A 147 9.08 10.71 -15.31
CA THR A 147 9.53 10.38 -13.95
C THR A 147 10.56 9.26 -13.97
N HIS A 148 11.65 9.44 -13.22
CA HIS A 148 12.67 8.42 -13.02
C HIS A 148 12.52 7.82 -11.62
N VAL A 149 12.27 6.51 -11.55
CA VAL A 149 12.12 5.77 -10.29
C VAL A 149 13.33 4.85 -10.15
N TYR A 150 14.25 5.17 -9.25
CA TYR A 150 15.46 4.38 -9.01
C TYR A 150 15.12 3.02 -8.38
N ASP A 151 14.21 3.03 -7.40
CA ASP A 151 13.61 1.83 -6.83
C ASP A 151 12.19 2.11 -6.34
N VAL A 152 11.30 1.14 -6.52
CA VAL A 152 10.10 1.00 -5.70
C VAL A 152 10.13 -0.38 -5.10
N THR A 153 9.81 -0.47 -3.82
CA THR A 153 9.50 -1.76 -3.23
C THR A 153 8.06 -1.80 -2.76
N VAL A 154 7.41 -2.92 -3.06
CA VAL A 154 6.02 -3.18 -2.69
C VAL A 154 5.90 -4.48 -1.89
N ASP A 155 4.92 -4.51 -1.01
CA ASP A 155 4.39 -5.74 -0.43
C ASP A 155 3.09 -6.10 -1.13
N TRP A 156 2.95 -7.36 -1.54
CA TRP A 156 1.71 -7.90 -2.07
C TRP A 156 1.06 -8.82 -1.04
N ILE A 157 -0.26 -8.80 -1.00
CA ILE A 157 -1.07 -9.57 -0.04
C ILE A 157 -2.22 -10.21 -0.81
N ALA A 158 -2.25 -11.53 -0.83
CA ALA A 158 -3.30 -12.35 -1.43
C ALA A 158 -4.18 -12.94 -0.34
N VAL A 159 -5.50 -12.71 -0.46
CA VAL A 159 -6.52 -13.21 0.45
C VAL A 159 -7.49 -14.09 -0.34
N SER A 160 -7.77 -15.29 0.17
CA SER A 160 -8.74 -16.17 -0.48
C SER A 160 -10.09 -15.47 -0.63
N ARG A 161 -10.75 -15.68 -1.77
CA ARG A 161 -11.98 -14.97 -2.11
C ARG A 161 -13.12 -15.21 -1.11
N ASP A 162 -13.10 -16.38 -0.50
CA ASP A 162 -14.07 -16.92 0.46
C ASP A 162 -13.64 -16.72 1.92
N ASN A 163 -12.59 -15.93 2.18
CA ASN A 163 -12.11 -15.70 3.54
C ASN A 163 -13.27 -15.17 4.42
N PRO A 164 -13.58 -15.80 5.57
CA PRO A 164 -14.76 -15.42 6.35
C PRO A 164 -14.60 -14.07 7.06
N SER A 165 -13.37 -13.70 7.43
CA SER A 165 -13.10 -12.60 8.36
C SER A 165 -12.34 -11.43 7.76
N VAL A 166 -11.82 -11.56 6.53
CA VAL A 166 -11.02 -10.52 5.87
C VAL A 166 -11.55 -10.19 4.49
N ARG A 167 -11.59 -8.90 4.15
CA ARG A 167 -11.90 -8.38 2.82
C ARG A 167 -10.80 -7.44 2.40
N VAL A 168 -10.43 -7.49 1.13
CA VAL A 168 -9.43 -6.58 0.55
C VAL A 168 -9.95 -5.99 -0.75
N GLY A 169 -9.43 -4.84 -1.10
CA GLY A 169 -9.74 -4.17 -2.36
C GLY A 169 -8.94 -2.89 -2.51
N GLN A 170 -9.30 -2.08 -3.48
CA GLN A 170 -8.57 -0.86 -3.79
C GLN A 170 -9.46 0.25 -4.30
N PHE A 171 -8.96 1.47 -4.16
CA PHE A 171 -9.51 2.68 -4.73
C PHE A 171 -8.40 3.42 -5.46
N THR A 172 -8.68 3.84 -6.69
CA THR A 172 -7.77 4.64 -7.49
C THR A 172 -8.52 5.83 -8.05
N ALA A 173 -8.04 7.03 -7.77
CA ALA A 173 -8.53 8.23 -8.42
C ALA A 173 -8.26 8.12 -9.94
N THR A 174 -9.33 8.24 -10.72
CA THR A 174 -9.27 8.21 -12.18
C THR A 174 -8.84 9.58 -12.72
N PRO A 175 -8.22 9.64 -13.91
CA PRO A 175 -7.71 10.89 -14.49
C PRO A 175 -8.78 11.99 -14.68
N ASP A 176 -10.05 11.61 -14.80
CA ASP A 176 -11.17 12.55 -15.02
C ASP A 176 -11.74 13.15 -13.72
N VAL A 177 -11.27 12.68 -12.56
CA VAL A 177 -11.68 13.22 -11.27
C VAL A 177 -10.63 14.21 -10.82
N PHE A 178 -11.02 15.47 -10.68
CA PHE A 178 -10.18 16.50 -10.05
C PHE A 178 -10.27 16.39 -8.52
N PRO A 179 -9.19 16.69 -7.80
CA PRO A 179 -9.23 16.71 -6.35
C PRO A 179 -10.22 17.78 -5.87
N SER A 180 -11.10 17.41 -4.95
CA SER A 180 -12.10 18.31 -4.37
C SER A 180 -11.64 18.85 -3.01
N GLY A 181 -12.25 19.93 -2.53
CA GLY A 181 -12.02 20.42 -1.17
C GLY A 181 -12.64 19.47 -0.14
N LEU A 182 -11.83 19.07 0.85
CA LEU A 182 -12.23 18.14 1.92
C LEU A 182 -12.46 18.84 3.27
N GLY A 183 -12.43 20.17 3.29
CA GLY A 183 -12.47 20.98 4.52
C GLY A 183 -11.09 21.18 5.14
N GLU A 184 -10.98 22.13 6.08
CA GLU A 184 -9.75 22.38 6.86
C GLU A 184 -8.47 22.63 6.02
N GLY A 185 -8.64 23.20 4.82
CA GLY A 185 -7.52 23.44 3.90
C GLY A 185 -6.96 22.17 3.24
N LYS A 186 -7.69 21.05 3.30
CA LYS A 186 -7.35 19.80 2.63
C LYS A 186 -8.03 19.70 1.27
N THR A 187 -7.35 19.06 0.33
CA THR A 187 -7.89 18.69 -0.98
C THR A 187 -7.64 17.21 -1.26
N GLY A 188 -8.45 16.57 -2.09
CA GLY A 188 -8.15 15.22 -2.55
C GLY A 188 -9.34 14.44 -3.08
N TYR A 189 -9.31 13.13 -2.85
CA TYR A 189 -10.22 12.16 -3.43
C TYR A 189 -10.93 11.37 -2.35
N THR A 190 -12.23 11.16 -2.54
CA THR A 190 -13.03 10.30 -1.68
C THR A 190 -13.80 9.29 -2.52
N GLY A 191 -13.96 8.08 -2.01
CA GLY A 191 -14.79 7.07 -2.65
C GLY A 191 -15.39 6.11 -1.63
N ARG A 192 -16.71 5.90 -1.71
CA ARG A 192 -17.35 4.84 -0.94
C ARG A 192 -16.99 3.48 -1.53
N LEU A 193 -16.51 2.59 -0.66
CA LEU A 193 -16.23 1.20 -0.99
C LEU A 193 -17.13 0.30 -0.16
N ASP A 194 -17.82 -0.62 -0.82
CA ASP A 194 -18.64 -1.64 -0.16
C ASP A 194 -17.82 -2.94 -0.02
N PHE A 195 -18.00 -3.66 1.09
CA PHE A 195 -17.30 -4.91 1.36
C PHE A 195 -17.85 -6.11 0.56
N GLY A 196 -18.93 -5.90 -0.20
CA GLY A 196 -19.68 -6.94 -0.92
C GLY A 196 -20.54 -7.79 0.02
N GLN A 197 -19.95 -8.31 1.09
CA GLN A 197 -20.64 -8.98 2.19
C GLN A 197 -20.47 -8.18 3.48
N ALA A 198 -21.58 -7.94 4.18
CA ALA A 198 -21.54 -7.23 5.45
C ALA A 198 -20.85 -8.07 6.54
N PHE A 199 -20.04 -7.40 7.36
CA PHE A 199 -19.54 -7.95 8.62
C PHE A 199 -20.64 -7.96 9.69
N GLY A 200 -20.45 -8.75 10.75
CA GLY A 200 -21.35 -8.73 11.92
C GLY A 200 -21.29 -7.43 12.73
N GLN A 201 -20.19 -6.68 12.59
CA GLN A 201 -19.93 -5.39 13.23
C GLN A 201 -18.99 -4.57 12.34
N PRO A 202 -18.86 -3.24 12.52
CA PRO A 202 -17.86 -2.45 11.81
C PRO A 202 -16.45 -3.05 11.97
N PRO A 203 -15.75 -3.43 10.87
CA PRO A 203 -14.42 -4.03 10.95
C PRO A 203 -13.36 -2.97 11.24
N ARG A 204 -12.15 -3.42 11.59
CA ARG A 204 -10.95 -2.58 11.48
C ARG A 204 -10.59 -2.47 10.00
N VAL A 205 -10.30 -1.26 9.52
CA VAL A 205 -9.83 -1.02 8.15
C VAL A 205 -8.46 -0.36 8.19
N VAL A 206 -7.50 -0.96 7.51
CA VAL A 206 -6.15 -0.39 7.30
C VAL A 206 -5.92 -0.20 5.81
N VAL A 207 -5.15 0.83 5.46
CA VAL A 207 -4.92 1.22 4.06
C VAL A 207 -3.44 1.52 3.81
N GLY A 208 -3.00 1.31 2.58
CA GLY A 208 -1.64 1.64 2.13
C GLY A 208 -1.68 2.11 0.68
N PHE A 209 -0.78 3.04 0.32
CA PHE A 209 -0.71 3.59 -1.02
C PHE A 209 -0.34 2.51 -2.03
N ASN A 210 -0.97 2.58 -3.20
CA ASN A 210 -0.55 1.83 -4.38
C ASN A 210 -0.39 2.74 -5.61
N LYS A 211 -0.70 4.03 -5.47
CA LYS A 211 -0.46 5.07 -6.48
C LYS A 211 -0.20 6.42 -5.84
N ILE A 212 0.80 7.12 -6.36
CA ILE A 212 1.12 8.52 -6.06
C ILE A 212 1.28 9.26 -7.39
N ASP A 213 0.60 10.40 -7.55
CA ASP A 213 0.83 11.37 -8.63
C ASP A 213 0.72 12.79 -8.05
N ALA A 214 1.85 13.47 -7.88
CA ALA A 214 1.90 14.77 -7.24
C ALA A 214 2.86 15.72 -7.96
N ALA A 215 2.66 17.02 -7.76
CA ALA A 215 3.54 18.06 -8.26
C ALA A 215 4.88 18.06 -7.50
N LYS A 216 5.99 18.22 -8.22
CA LYS A 216 7.33 18.29 -7.61
C LYS A 216 7.64 19.66 -7.01
N GLU A 217 6.95 20.71 -7.44
CA GLU A 217 7.29 22.11 -7.15
C GLU A 217 7.16 22.43 -5.65
N LYS A 218 6.37 21.64 -4.94
CA LYS A 218 6.01 21.80 -3.51
C LYS A 218 6.30 20.50 -2.77
N ASN A 219 6.22 20.54 -1.44
CA ASN A 219 6.37 19.32 -0.64
C ASN A 219 5.39 18.25 -1.10
N LEU A 220 5.80 16.99 -1.07
CA LEU A 220 4.90 15.85 -1.23
C LEU A 220 4.18 15.66 0.11
N ARG A 221 2.90 16.05 0.17
CA ARG A 221 2.04 15.86 1.33
C ARG A 221 0.81 15.07 0.92
N ILE A 222 0.73 13.81 1.32
CA ILE A 222 -0.36 12.91 0.94
C ILE A 222 -0.64 11.93 2.08
N GLU A 223 -1.93 11.68 2.35
CA GLU A 223 -2.39 10.73 3.37
C GLU A 223 -3.58 9.93 2.84
N ALA A 224 -3.57 8.62 3.03
CA ALA A 224 -4.69 7.72 2.80
C ALA A 224 -5.25 7.23 4.14
N ASN A 225 -6.57 7.36 4.31
CA ASN A 225 -7.30 6.90 5.48
C ASN A 225 -8.63 6.23 5.09
N ALA A 226 -9.21 5.47 6.02
CA ALA A 226 -10.57 4.93 5.92
C ALA A 226 -11.48 5.64 6.92
N ASP A 227 -12.47 6.37 6.42
CA ASP A 227 -13.45 7.12 7.20
C ASP A 227 -14.83 6.46 7.12
N LYS A 228 -15.73 6.86 8.04
CA LYS A 228 -17.15 6.44 8.06
C LYS A 228 -17.35 4.92 7.92
N ILE A 229 -16.52 4.16 8.62
CA ILE A 229 -16.55 2.69 8.58
C ILE A 229 -17.86 2.19 9.19
N THR A 230 -18.61 1.41 8.41
CA THR A 230 -19.78 0.66 8.86
C THR A 230 -19.51 -0.83 8.69
N ASN A 231 -20.49 -1.67 8.98
CA ASN A 231 -20.37 -3.10 8.71
C ASN A 231 -20.52 -3.47 7.22
N THR A 232 -20.97 -2.55 6.36
CA THR A 232 -21.20 -2.80 4.92
C THR A 232 -20.17 -2.15 4.01
N GLY A 233 -19.46 -1.14 4.50
CA GLY A 233 -18.44 -0.43 3.72
C GLY A 233 -17.79 0.69 4.50
N PHE A 234 -17.04 1.52 3.79
CA PHE A 234 -16.36 2.70 4.33
C PHE A 234 -16.11 3.73 3.23
N GLU A 235 -15.64 4.92 3.60
CA GLU A 235 -15.17 5.94 2.67
C GLU A 235 -13.64 5.94 2.65
N MET A 236 -13.04 5.60 1.50
CA MET A 236 -11.62 5.83 1.27
C MET A 236 -11.39 7.32 1.09
N VAL A 237 -10.40 7.88 1.79
CA VAL A 237 -9.99 9.28 1.68
C VAL A 237 -8.51 9.35 1.37
N ILE A 238 -8.16 9.91 0.21
CA ILE A 238 -6.78 10.25 -0.16
C ILE A 238 -6.68 11.76 -0.23
N ASN A 239 -6.01 12.37 0.73
CA ASN A 239 -5.96 13.82 0.90
C ASN A 239 -4.54 14.39 0.88
N SER A 240 -4.46 15.68 0.58
CA SER A 240 -3.28 16.52 0.61
C SER A 240 -3.60 17.82 1.36
N TRP A 241 -2.57 18.53 1.82
CA TRP A 241 -2.70 19.75 2.61
C TRP A 241 -1.59 20.76 2.32
N GLY A 242 -1.78 21.99 2.81
CA GLY A 242 -0.84 23.10 2.59
C GLY A 242 -0.89 23.56 1.13
N ASP A 243 0.29 23.76 0.54
CA ASP A 243 0.44 24.16 -0.87
C ASP A 243 0.74 22.99 -1.81
N SER A 244 0.63 21.75 -1.32
CA SER A 244 0.86 20.54 -2.10
C SER A 244 -0.24 20.33 -3.15
N VAL A 245 0.14 19.82 -4.32
CA VAL A 245 -0.78 19.52 -5.42
C VAL A 245 -0.68 18.04 -5.75
N ILE A 246 -1.80 17.33 -5.66
CA ILE A 246 -1.94 15.95 -6.12
C ILE A 246 -2.75 15.91 -7.42
N TYR A 247 -2.27 15.17 -8.41
CA TYR A 247 -2.96 14.92 -9.68
C TYR A 247 -3.71 13.59 -9.68
N GLY A 248 -3.39 12.73 -8.73
CA GLY A 248 -4.02 11.43 -8.55
C GLY A 248 -3.45 10.71 -7.33
N GLY A 249 -4.16 9.69 -6.90
CA GLY A 249 -3.73 8.83 -5.81
C GLY A 249 -4.52 7.53 -5.81
N GLY A 250 -3.96 6.52 -5.17
CA GLY A 250 -4.58 5.23 -5.03
C GLY A 250 -4.12 4.55 -3.76
N ALA A 251 -5.03 3.82 -3.14
CA ALA A 251 -4.77 3.06 -1.93
C ALA A 251 -5.52 1.74 -1.98
N ALA A 252 -4.88 0.70 -1.47
CA ALA A 252 -5.50 -0.59 -1.23
C ALA A 252 -5.80 -0.76 0.26
N TYR A 253 -6.86 -1.51 0.58
CA TYR A 253 -7.33 -1.71 1.94
C TYR A 253 -7.36 -3.18 2.34
N ILE A 254 -7.23 -3.40 3.65
CA ILE A 254 -7.60 -4.64 4.32
C ILE A 254 -8.62 -4.30 5.41
N ALA A 255 -9.77 -4.96 5.37
CA ALA A 255 -10.82 -4.88 6.38
C ALA A 255 -10.93 -6.23 7.10
N PHE A 256 -10.89 -6.23 8.43
CA PHE A 256 -10.89 -7.45 9.22
C PHE A 256 -11.59 -7.29 10.57
N ILE A 257 -12.19 -8.39 11.07
CA ILE A 257 -12.83 -8.50 12.39
C ILE A 257 -12.07 -9.45 13.31
#